data_AF-A4XMM3-F1
#
_entry.id   AF-A4XMM3-F1
#
_cell.length_a   1.000
_cell.length_b   1.000
_cell.length_c   1.000
_cell.angle_alpha   90.00
_cell.angle_beta   90.00
_cell.angle_gamma   90.00
#
_symmetry.space_group_name_H-M   'P 1'
#
loop_
_entity.id
_entity.type
_entity.pdbx_description
1 polymer ?
#
loop_
_entity_poly.entity_id
_entity_poly.type
_entity_poly.pdbx_seq_one_letter_code
_entity_poly.pdbx_strand_id
1 'polypeptide(L)'
;MVQELAKKIYASITDYMIRRLASNENVYIRGIQLYNHGRVKNPKFNPELMIAEAKVEGDTDPYNVILDLDVDTEGEENNLKASIYKVGFWRECKAAQTYKGLCKHSVALLKALSKGEVEVVDYPTPIFLELKKKFEEEERQRRRTEFKKRLEKIKSTYAHAMTRLISEIDIKPNVYLKKIIESVSVDALNMRFKIYSEDIGKEYFIKDIGDFSEAYINKIEYQFGKKFVYNPFIHIFPEEDKKLLEFIYKLKNIKPVIFSAQYLSIPYALWEDFFNLINRQEIFAAYGEGNEYKKIKVDITKPVDIDIFVDMNEEEANIKSEFLKEADVLDWKQRARFVIYKDTLTVLKEPQNFIIYPLFYYNCVEFAADEMQGEIKLNKEDLKEFIEIVYPVAKEYCRFEMSQKVKEFLELKDEELKLKVLFDTYKKGICAQIKYTDGSTDLDIEKAGLKRDFSKRA
;
A
#
# COMPACT_ATOMS: atom_id res chain seq x y z
N MET A 1 -13.00 32.52 62.20
CA MET A 1 -13.07 31.13 61.69
C MET A 1 -11.97 30.84 60.66
N VAL A 2 -11.97 31.47 59.47
CA VAL A 2 -10.98 31.20 58.38
C VAL A 2 -9.52 31.41 58.79
N GLN A 3 -9.20 32.52 59.47
CA GLN A 3 -7.84 32.79 59.97
C GLN A 3 -7.39 31.83 61.09
N GLU A 4 -8.33 31.27 61.85
CA GLU A 4 -8.02 30.33 62.93
C GLU A 4 -7.74 28.93 62.38
N LEU A 5 -8.53 28.50 61.38
CA LEU A 5 -8.28 27.27 60.63
C LEU A 5 -6.91 27.32 59.94
N ALA A 6 -6.57 28.43 59.29
CA ALA A 6 -5.26 28.63 58.68
C ALA A 6 -4.11 28.46 59.69
N LYS A 7 -4.21 29.08 60.88
CA LYS A 7 -3.21 28.93 61.94
C LYS A 7 -3.05 27.48 62.42
N LYS A 8 -4.17 26.75 62.56
CA LYS A 8 -4.17 25.33 62.94
C LYS A 8 -3.52 24.47 61.86
N ILE A 9 -3.77 24.76 60.58
CA ILE A 9 -3.13 24.09 59.45
C ILE A 9 -1.62 24.34 59.47
N TYR A 10 -1.15 25.57 59.64
CA TYR A 10 0.29 25.88 59.70
C TYR A 10 1.00 25.09 60.79
N ALA A 11 0.41 25.04 61.99
CA ALA A 11 0.94 24.31 63.14
C ALA A 11 1.00 22.78 62.92
N SER A 12 0.13 22.25 62.06
CA SER A 12 0.11 20.82 61.73
C SER A 12 1.23 20.40 60.77
N ILE A 13 1.89 21.35 60.09
CA ILE A 13 2.96 21.07 59.11
C ILE A 13 4.31 21.05 59.81
N THR A 14 4.84 19.86 60.07
CA THR A 14 6.15 19.70 60.71
C THR A 14 7.29 19.52 59.70
N ASP A 15 8.50 19.92 60.06
CA ASP A 15 9.70 19.68 59.23
C ASP A 15 9.94 18.18 58.97
N TYR A 16 9.58 17.33 59.92
CA TYR A 16 9.62 15.89 59.75
C TYR A 16 8.67 15.42 58.63
N MET A 17 7.45 15.97 58.58
CA MET A 17 6.49 15.67 57.50
C MET A 17 6.99 16.17 56.16
N ILE A 18 7.47 17.42 56.08
CA ILE A 18 7.99 18.00 54.84
C ILE A 18 9.15 17.15 54.29
N ARG A 19 10.06 16.71 55.17
CA ARG A 19 11.20 15.85 54.83
C ARG A 19 10.77 14.48 54.32
N ARG A 20 9.76 13.85 54.94
CA ARG A 20 9.20 12.56 54.49
C ARG A 20 8.47 12.65 53.15
N LEU A 21 7.84 13.79 52.88
CA LEU A 21 7.09 14.01 51.65
C LEU A 21 8.02 14.33 50.47
N ALA A 22 9.22 14.87 50.71
CA ALA A 22 10.21 15.15 49.68
C ALA A 22 10.66 13.87 48.94
N SER A 23 11.00 14.00 47.66
CA SER A 23 11.40 12.85 46.83
C SER A 23 12.66 12.13 47.33
N ASN A 24 13.56 12.87 47.98
CA ASN A 24 14.72 12.37 48.71
C ASN A 24 15.30 13.48 49.59
N GLU A 25 16.31 13.13 50.39
CA GLU A 25 16.99 14.04 51.32
C GLU A 25 17.57 15.30 50.65
N ASN A 26 18.25 15.13 49.50
CA ASN A 26 18.84 16.25 48.79
C ASN A 26 17.79 17.23 48.25
N VAL A 27 16.62 16.71 47.84
CA VAL A 27 15.49 17.51 47.39
C VAL A 27 14.89 18.31 48.56
N TYR A 28 14.78 17.70 49.74
CA TYR A 28 14.38 18.40 50.96
C TYR A 28 15.34 19.54 51.29
N ILE A 29 16.65 19.25 51.39
CA ILE A 29 17.68 20.25 51.71
C ILE A 29 17.62 21.42 50.73
N ARG A 30 17.57 21.14 49.42
CA ARG A 30 17.47 22.18 48.39
C ARG A 30 16.17 22.98 48.48
N GLY A 31 15.05 22.33 48.83
CA GLY A 31 13.80 23.03 49.03
C GLY A 31 13.84 23.99 50.22
N ILE A 32 14.45 23.58 51.32
CA ILE A 32 14.70 24.45 52.48
C ILE A 32 15.64 25.61 52.12
N GLN A 33 16.68 25.37 51.30
CA GLN A 33 17.55 26.44 50.80
C GLN A 33 16.80 27.47 49.96
N LEU A 34 15.92 27.03 49.05
CA LEU A 34 15.10 27.93 48.26
C LEU A 34 14.19 28.80 49.15
N TYR A 35 13.56 28.18 50.16
CA TYR A 35 12.78 28.90 51.16
C TYR A 35 13.62 29.94 51.92
N ASN A 36 14.76 29.54 52.51
CA ASN A 36 15.63 30.43 53.28
C ASN A 36 16.20 31.59 52.45
N HIS A 37 16.37 31.40 51.14
CA HIS A 37 16.80 32.46 50.22
C HIS A 37 15.66 33.36 49.73
N GLY A 38 14.44 33.24 50.28
CA GLY A 38 13.29 34.05 49.91
C GLY A 38 12.84 33.86 48.46
N ARG A 39 13.06 32.65 47.90
CA ARG A 39 12.72 32.32 46.51
C ARG A 39 11.23 32.02 46.31
N VAL A 40 10.45 31.92 47.38
CA VAL A 40 8.98 31.79 47.32
C VAL A 40 8.39 33.18 47.20
N LYS A 41 7.78 33.51 46.05
CA LYS A 41 7.22 34.83 45.75
C LYS A 41 5.69 34.79 45.80
N ASN A 42 5.12 35.77 46.51
CA ASN A 42 3.68 35.96 46.70
C ASN A 42 2.93 34.67 47.07
N PRO A 43 3.37 33.95 48.12
CA PRO A 43 2.69 32.73 48.54
C PRO A 43 1.30 33.06 49.08
N LYS A 44 0.30 32.33 48.59
CA LYS A 44 -1.12 32.49 48.92
C LYS A 44 -1.69 31.19 49.43
N PHE A 45 -2.61 31.26 50.37
CA PHE A 45 -3.31 30.10 50.90
C PHE A 45 -4.82 30.36 50.97
N ASN A 46 -5.60 29.50 50.32
CA ASN A 46 -7.04 29.49 50.39
C ASN A 46 -7.49 28.37 51.37
N PRO A 47 -7.97 28.71 52.58
CA PRO A 47 -8.37 27.72 53.58
C PRO A 47 -9.69 27.00 53.25
N GLU A 48 -10.54 27.55 52.38
CA GLU A 48 -11.79 26.90 51.96
C GLU A 48 -11.52 25.83 50.90
N LEU A 49 -10.60 26.11 49.98
CA LEU A 49 -10.18 25.17 48.95
C LEU A 49 -9.03 24.26 49.40
N MET A 50 -8.44 24.52 50.57
CA MET A 50 -7.23 23.86 51.07
C MET A 50 -6.06 23.88 50.10
N ILE A 51 -5.92 24.99 49.35
CA ILE A 51 -4.93 25.15 48.29
C ILE A 51 -3.92 26.23 48.65
N ALA A 52 -2.63 25.90 48.55
CA ALA A 52 -1.54 26.87 48.64
C ALA A 52 -0.87 27.06 47.28
N GLU A 53 -0.66 28.30 46.87
CA GLU A 53 -0.13 28.66 45.54
C GLU A 53 0.96 29.70 45.66
N ALA A 54 2.05 29.53 44.89
CA ALA A 54 3.10 30.54 44.82
C ALA A 54 3.90 30.42 43.52
N LYS A 55 4.60 31.50 43.18
CA LYS A 55 5.68 31.47 42.20
C LYS A 55 7.00 31.22 42.92
N VAL A 56 7.67 30.10 42.64
CA VAL A 56 8.94 29.74 43.29
C VAL A 56 10.07 29.86 42.29
N GLU A 57 11.01 30.76 42.55
CA GLU A 57 12.23 30.92 41.74
C GLU A 57 13.14 29.70 41.90
N GLY A 58 13.33 28.96 40.82
CA GLY A 58 14.36 27.92 40.75
C GLY A 58 15.72 28.48 40.33
N ASP A 59 16.67 27.59 40.05
CA ASP A 59 18.03 27.97 39.68
C ASP A 59 18.10 28.63 38.28
N THR A 60 17.17 28.27 37.39
CA THR A 60 17.10 28.77 36.00
C THR A 60 15.86 29.59 35.72
N ASP A 61 14.69 29.11 36.17
CA ASP A 61 13.39 29.67 35.82
C ASP A 61 12.50 29.74 37.07
N PRO A 62 11.53 30.67 37.10
CA PRO A 62 10.48 30.61 38.10
C PRO A 62 9.42 29.56 37.75
N TYR A 63 8.84 28.93 38.76
CA TYR A 63 7.85 27.87 38.63
C TYR A 63 6.55 28.25 39.32
N ASN A 64 5.42 28.06 38.65
CA ASN A 64 4.11 28.11 39.30
C ASN A 64 3.88 26.80 40.07
N VAL A 65 3.64 26.91 41.38
CA VAL A 65 3.49 25.76 42.28
C VAL A 65 2.13 25.82 42.95
N ILE A 66 1.42 24.69 42.90
CA ILE A 66 0.15 24.49 43.60
C ILE A 66 0.33 23.30 44.56
N LEU A 67 -0.06 23.47 45.81
CA LEU A 67 -0.22 22.41 46.79
C LEU A 67 -1.70 22.26 47.12
N ASP A 68 -2.15 21.01 47.11
CA ASP A 68 -3.51 20.60 47.40
C ASP A 68 -3.47 19.79 48.71
N LEU A 69 -4.09 20.30 49.77
CA LEU A 69 -3.98 19.73 51.11
C LEU A 69 -5.26 18.97 51.44
N ASP A 70 -5.13 17.67 51.71
CA ASP A 70 -6.21 16.91 52.31
C ASP A 70 -6.07 17.04 53.83
N VAL A 71 -7.02 17.75 54.44
CA VAL A 71 -7.04 18.07 55.88
C VAL A 71 -8.26 17.40 56.53
N ASP A 72 -8.02 16.57 57.53
CA ASP A 72 -9.09 16.12 58.43
C ASP A 72 -9.23 17.14 59.56
N THR A 73 -10.48 17.53 59.83
CA THR A 73 -10.83 18.42 60.95
C THR A 73 -11.74 17.67 61.93
N GLU A 74 -11.31 17.59 63.19
CA GLU A 74 -12.09 16.98 64.27
C GLU A 74 -12.31 18.01 65.40
N GLY A 75 -13.55 18.11 65.91
CA GLY A 75 -13.93 18.92 67.08
C GLY A 75 -14.98 20.01 66.82
N GLU A 76 -15.57 20.54 67.90
CA GLU A 76 -16.49 21.71 67.86
C GLU A 76 -15.74 23.04 67.63
N GLU A 77 -16.45 24.11 67.26
CA GLU A 77 -15.95 25.39 66.72
C GLU A 77 -14.69 25.97 67.41
N ASN A 78 -14.52 25.77 68.73
CA ASN A 78 -13.39 26.30 69.50
C ASN A 78 -12.22 25.30 69.72
N ASN A 79 -12.39 24.00 69.41
CA ASN A 79 -11.41 22.93 69.65
C ASN A 79 -11.05 22.13 68.37
N LEU A 80 -11.14 22.75 67.19
CA LEU A 80 -10.71 22.14 65.93
C LEU A 80 -9.24 21.67 65.99
N LYS A 81 -9.01 20.38 65.76
CA LYS A 81 -7.70 19.82 65.41
C LYS A 81 -7.64 19.61 63.91
N ALA A 82 -6.58 20.10 63.27
CA ALA A 82 -6.33 19.91 61.85
C ALA A 82 -5.14 18.97 61.68
N SER A 83 -5.29 17.92 60.87
CA SER A 83 -4.18 17.04 60.48
C SER A 83 -4.13 16.88 58.97
N ILE A 84 -2.95 17.14 58.39
CA ILE A 84 -2.69 16.91 56.97
C ILE A 84 -2.24 15.46 56.79
N TYR A 85 -3.04 14.67 56.08
CA TYR A 85 -2.70 13.27 55.79
C TYR A 85 -2.24 13.06 54.36
N LYS A 86 -2.54 13.98 53.44
CA LYS A 86 -2.04 13.94 52.06
C LYS A 86 -1.81 15.34 51.50
N VAL A 87 -0.73 15.46 50.73
CA VAL A 87 -0.36 16.67 49.98
C VAL A 87 -0.24 16.31 48.52
N GLY A 88 -1.21 16.76 47.72
CA GLY A 88 -1.10 16.82 46.27
C GLY A 88 -0.22 18.00 45.86
N PHE A 89 0.50 17.86 44.75
CA PHE A 89 1.31 18.95 44.23
C PHE A 89 1.26 18.98 42.71
N TRP A 90 1.28 20.19 42.16
CA TRP A 90 1.42 20.43 40.73
C TRP A 90 2.50 21.49 40.50
N ARG A 91 3.28 21.31 39.43
CA ARG A 91 4.28 22.27 38.98
C ARG A 91 4.60 22.12 37.50
N GLU A 92 5.13 23.18 36.92
CA GLU A 92 5.58 23.24 35.52
C GLU A 92 6.89 22.47 35.25
N CYS A 93 7.54 21.93 36.29
CA CYS A 93 8.85 21.30 36.17
C CYS A 93 8.74 19.84 35.68
N LYS A 94 9.14 19.61 34.42
CA LYS A 94 9.22 18.30 33.74
C LYS A 94 9.98 17.23 34.55
N ALA A 95 11.00 17.63 35.32
CA ALA A 95 11.78 16.70 36.12
C ALA A 95 10.98 16.06 37.27
N ALA A 96 9.91 16.68 37.81
CA ALA A 96 9.09 16.01 38.87
C ALA A 96 8.37 14.80 38.36
N GLN A 97 8.00 14.84 37.09
CA GLN A 97 7.14 13.83 36.52
C GLN A 97 7.85 12.46 36.47
N THR A 98 9.17 12.44 36.71
CA THR A 98 9.99 11.23 36.69
C THR A 98 10.33 10.67 38.07
N TYR A 99 9.95 11.33 39.19
CA TYR A 99 10.25 10.85 40.54
C TYR A 99 9.08 11.01 41.52
N LYS A 100 9.00 10.09 42.49
CA LYS A 100 7.96 10.06 43.53
C LYS A 100 8.28 11.05 44.65
N GLY A 101 7.28 11.79 45.16
CA GLY A 101 7.40 12.74 46.27
C GLY A 101 7.55 14.20 45.85
N LEU A 102 7.48 15.12 46.82
CA LEU A 102 7.58 16.57 46.62
C LEU A 102 8.95 16.97 46.10
N CYS A 103 8.93 17.88 45.13
CA CYS A 103 10.14 18.51 44.66
C CYS A 103 10.61 19.66 45.55
N LYS A 104 11.81 20.20 45.27
CA LYS A 104 12.38 21.34 45.99
C LYS A 104 11.48 22.59 46.00
N HIS A 105 10.77 22.89 44.91
CA HIS A 105 9.85 24.05 44.83
C HIS A 105 8.59 23.85 45.69
N SER A 106 8.02 22.64 45.67
CA SER A 106 6.87 22.25 46.50
C SER A 106 7.24 22.20 47.99
N VAL A 107 8.44 21.71 48.30
CA VAL A 107 9.01 21.75 49.65
C VAL A 107 9.15 23.19 50.14
N ALA A 108 9.66 24.11 49.31
CA ALA A 108 9.81 25.51 49.68
C ALA A 108 8.46 26.19 49.97
N LEU A 109 7.44 25.95 49.14
CA LEU A 109 6.08 26.47 49.37
C LEU A 109 5.44 25.85 50.62
N LEU A 110 5.57 24.53 50.82
CA LEU A 110 5.04 23.85 52.01
C LEU A 110 5.74 24.36 53.29
N LYS A 111 7.03 24.72 53.19
CA LYS A 111 7.78 25.34 54.28
C LYS A 111 7.28 26.75 54.58
N ALA A 112 7.07 27.60 53.57
CA ALA A 112 6.48 28.93 53.75
C ALA A 112 5.09 28.84 54.43
N LEU A 113 4.27 27.89 53.98
CA LEU A 113 2.98 27.60 54.58
C LEU A 113 3.09 27.18 56.06
N SER A 114 4.04 26.30 56.41
CA SER A 114 4.27 25.87 57.81
C SER A 114 4.62 27.03 58.76
N LYS A 115 5.19 28.11 58.22
CA LYS A 115 5.57 29.31 58.98
C LYS A 115 4.46 30.37 59.01
N GLY A 116 3.36 30.14 58.30
CA GLY A 116 2.30 31.13 58.13
C GLY A 116 2.74 32.33 57.30
N GLU A 117 3.82 32.21 56.52
CA GLU A 117 4.34 33.24 55.61
C GLU A 117 3.61 33.19 54.27
N VAL A 118 2.28 33.19 54.32
CA VAL A 118 1.36 33.13 53.19
C VAL A 118 0.26 34.18 53.37
N GLU A 119 -0.17 34.79 52.28
CA GLU A 119 -1.36 35.64 52.28
C GLU A 119 -2.61 34.75 52.27
N VAL A 120 -3.50 34.92 53.25
CA VAL A 120 -4.78 34.21 53.28
C VAL A 120 -5.74 34.86 52.30
N VAL A 121 -6.31 34.07 51.39
CA VAL A 121 -7.15 34.50 50.28
C VAL A 121 -8.43 33.67 50.22
N ASP A 122 -9.47 34.19 49.59
CA ASP A 122 -10.82 33.60 49.52
C ASP A 122 -11.38 33.56 48.09
N TYR A 123 -10.53 33.69 47.07
CA TYR A 123 -10.99 33.60 45.69
C TYR A 123 -11.68 32.25 45.42
N PRO A 124 -12.77 32.22 44.62
CA PRO A 124 -13.52 30.99 44.34
C PRO A 124 -12.76 30.03 43.41
N THR A 125 -11.64 30.46 42.81
CA THR A 125 -10.89 29.66 41.83
C THR A 125 -9.39 29.87 42.00
N PRO A 126 -8.58 28.78 42.14
CA PRO A 126 -7.12 28.86 42.23
C PRO A 126 -6.47 29.61 41.09
N ILE A 127 -5.45 30.40 41.41
CA ILE A 127 -4.78 31.33 40.47
C ILE A 127 -4.19 30.56 39.29
N PHE A 128 -3.66 29.35 39.53
CA PHE A 128 -2.99 28.54 38.53
C PHE A 128 -3.86 27.37 38.02
N LEU A 129 -5.18 27.38 38.27
CA LEU A 129 -6.08 26.27 37.91
C LEU A 129 -6.13 26.00 36.40
N GLU A 130 -6.22 27.04 35.58
CA GLU A 130 -6.29 26.88 34.11
C GLU A 130 -5.00 26.29 33.53
N LEU A 131 -3.84 26.74 34.04
CA LEU A 131 -2.55 26.17 33.67
C LEU A 131 -2.46 24.69 34.09
N LYS A 132 -2.91 24.34 35.30
CA LYS A 132 -2.96 22.95 35.77
C LYS A 132 -3.78 22.07 34.81
N LYS A 133 -4.99 22.51 34.45
CA LYS A 133 -5.88 21.77 33.53
C LYS A 133 -5.25 21.53 32.16
N LYS A 134 -4.61 22.56 31.57
CA LYS A 134 -4.00 22.47 30.25
C LYS A 134 -2.88 21.43 30.19
N PHE A 135 -1.97 21.44 31.16
CA PHE A 135 -0.88 20.47 31.23
C PHE A 135 -1.37 19.03 31.51
N GLU A 136 -2.37 18.86 32.38
CA GLU A 136 -2.96 17.54 32.65
C GLU A 136 -3.61 16.92 31.40
N GLU A 137 -4.22 17.73 30.56
CA GLU A 137 -4.83 17.30 29.31
C GLU A 137 -3.78 16.89 28.25
N GLU A 138 -2.74 17.70 28.07
CA GLU A 138 -1.59 17.36 27.20
C GLU A 138 -0.94 16.03 27.63
N GLU A 139 -0.77 15.81 28.93
CA GLU A 139 -0.16 14.59 29.46
C GLU A 139 -1.08 13.37 29.36
N ARG A 140 -2.40 13.56 29.49
CA ARG A 140 -3.40 12.51 29.22
C ARG A 140 -3.35 12.08 27.75
N GLN A 141 -3.25 13.02 26.82
CA GLN A 141 -3.13 12.73 25.39
C GLN A 141 -1.82 12.01 25.06
N ARG A 142 -0.69 12.45 25.65
CA ARG A 142 0.61 11.80 25.50
C ARG A 142 0.57 10.35 26.00
N ARG A 143 0.03 10.11 27.19
CA ARG A 143 -0.12 8.76 27.77
C ARG A 143 -1.01 7.86 26.92
N ARG A 144 -2.16 8.36 26.43
CA ARG A 144 -3.03 7.60 25.50
C ARG A 144 -2.26 7.17 24.24
N THR A 145 -1.48 8.07 23.66
CA THR A 145 -0.68 7.78 22.46
C THR A 145 0.40 6.73 22.75
N GLU A 146 1.07 6.83 23.90
CA GLU A 146 2.09 5.87 24.31
C GLU A 146 1.51 4.48 24.62
N PHE A 147 0.36 4.41 25.32
CA PHE A 147 -0.33 3.15 25.57
C PHE A 147 -0.75 2.46 24.29
N LYS A 148 -1.25 3.21 23.30
CA LYS A 148 -1.58 2.66 21.98
C LYS A 148 -0.34 2.05 21.31
N LYS A 149 0.81 2.74 21.31
CA LYS A 149 2.08 2.20 20.77
C LYS A 149 2.54 0.92 21.49
N ARG A 150 2.42 0.87 22.82
CA ARG A 150 2.78 -0.33 23.60
C ARG A 150 1.86 -1.50 23.28
N LEU A 151 0.55 -1.26 23.18
CA LEU A 151 -0.43 -2.29 22.84
C LEU A 151 -0.17 -2.88 21.45
N GLU A 152 0.13 -2.03 20.46
CA GLU A 152 0.47 -2.50 19.11
C GLU A 152 1.74 -3.37 19.10
N LYS A 153 2.76 -3.03 19.90
CA LYS A 153 3.97 -3.87 20.05
C LYS A 153 3.68 -5.21 20.73
N ILE A 154 2.77 -5.24 21.70
CA ILE A 154 2.34 -6.50 22.34
C ILE A 154 1.59 -7.37 21.33
N LYS A 155 0.65 -6.79 20.58
CA LYS A 155 -0.10 -7.50 19.53
C LYS A 155 0.85 -8.11 18.50
N SER A 156 1.82 -7.36 17.99
CA SER A 156 2.77 -7.90 17.00
C SER A 156 3.65 -9.03 17.55
N THR A 157 4.02 -8.96 18.83
CA THR A 157 4.80 -10.03 19.49
C THR A 157 3.98 -11.31 19.64
N TYR A 158 2.74 -11.20 20.12
CA TYR A 158 1.83 -12.35 20.19
C TYR A 158 1.47 -12.89 18.81
N ALA A 159 1.39 -12.02 17.80
CA ALA A 159 1.17 -12.44 16.41
C ALA A 159 2.26 -13.38 15.91
N HIS A 160 3.52 -13.03 16.17
CA HIS A 160 4.67 -13.86 15.86
C HIS A 160 4.65 -15.19 16.63
N ALA A 161 4.29 -15.17 17.92
CA ALA A 161 4.20 -16.39 18.73
C ALA A 161 3.10 -17.34 18.21
N MET A 162 1.90 -16.80 17.93
CA MET A 162 0.78 -17.57 17.39
C MET A 162 1.11 -18.17 16.02
N THR A 163 1.82 -17.44 15.16
CA THR A 163 2.24 -17.97 13.84
C THR A 163 3.12 -19.22 13.97
N ARG A 164 3.99 -19.29 15.01
CA ARG A 164 4.82 -20.48 15.29
C ARG A 164 4.05 -21.63 15.92
N LEU A 165 2.98 -21.35 16.66
CA LEU A 165 2.15 -22.39 17.27
C LEU A 165 1.14 -22.95 16.26
N ILE A 166 0.62 -22.10 15.38
CA ILE A 166 -0.33 -22.48 14.32
C ILE A 166 0.35 -23.34 13.24
N SER A 167 1.67 -23.24 13.03
CA SER A 167 2.37 -24.11 12.07
C SER A 167 2.35 -25.61 12.43
N GLU A 168 1.86 -25.98 13.62
CA GLU A 168 1.65 -27.38 14.03
C GLU A 168 0.25 -27.92 13.66
N ILE A 169 -0.66 -27.07 13.19
CA ILE A 169 -2.02 -27.45 12.79
C ILE A 169 -2.13 -27.25 11.27
N ASP A 170 -2.54 -28.30 10.56
CA ASP A 170 -2.83 -28.24 9.12
C ASP A 170 -4.14 -27.45 8.90
N ILE A 171 -4.07 -26.13 9.05
CA ILE A 171 -5.23 -25.27 8.85
C ILE A 171 -5.38 -24.98 7.35
N LYS A 172 -6.48 -25.46 6.80
CA LYS A 172 -6.84 -25.22 5.40
C LYS A 172 -7.07 -23.73 5.16
N PRO A 173 -6.71 -23.22 3.97
CA PRO A 173 -7.09 -21.87 3.57
C PRO A 173 -8.60 -21.67 3.67
N ASN A 174 -9.02 -20.52 4.19
CA ASN A 174 -10.43 -20.15 4.40
C ASN A 174 -10.75 -18.73 3.89
N VAL A 175 -9.76 -18.06 3.32
CA VAL A 175 -9.91 -16.79 2.61
C VAL A 175 -9.15 -16.81 1.29
N TYR A 176 -9.72 -16.16 0.28
CA TYR A 176 -9.22 -16.20 -1.09
C TYR A 176 -9.29 -14.83 -1.75
N LEU A 177 -8.35 -14.57 -2.66
CA LEU A 177 -8.35 -13.39 -3.51
C LEU A 177 -8.85 -13.72 -4.91
N LYS A 178 -9.93 -13.07 -5.30
CA LYS A 178 -10.39 -12.99 -6.68
C LYS A 178 -9.67 -11.84 -7.38
N LYS A 179 -8.92 -12.16 -8.44
CA LYS A 179 -8.14 -11.21 -9.25
C LYS A 179 -8.95 -10.81 -10.47
N ILE A 180 -9.07 -9.51 -10.70
CA ILE A 180 -9.89 -8.95 -11.77
C ILE A 180 -9.04 -7.98 -12.59
N ILE A 181 -8.83 -8.26 -13.87
CA ILE A 181 -8.33 -7.25 -14.82
C ILE A 181 -9.51 -6.33 -15.12
N GLU A 182 -9.41 -5.09 -14.64
CA GLU A 182 -10.46 -4.10 -14.87
C GLU A 182 -10.33 -3.44 -16.23
N SER A 183 -9.11 -3.05 -16.58
CA SER A 183 -8.81 -2.40 -17.84
C SER A 183 -7.34 -2.58 -18.17
N VAL A 184 -7.04 -2.48 -19.46
CA VAL A 184 -5.69 -2.54 -19.98
C VAL A 184 -5.44 -1.29 -20.80
N SER A 185 -4.34 -0.61 -20.52
CA SER A 185 -3.83 0.49 -21.32
C SER A 185 -2.48 0.11 -21.91
N VAL A 186 -1.95 0.98 -22.77
CA VAL A 186 -0.65 0.81 -23.42
C VAL A 186 0.49 0.56 -22.42
N ASP A 187 0.42 1.24 -21.28
CA ASP A 187 1.52 1.29 -20.32
C ASP A 187 1.22 0.54 -19.03
N ALA A 188 -0.04 0.17 -18.78
CA ALA A 188 -0.45 -0.38 -17.50
C ALA A 188 -1.63 -1.36 -17.57
N LEU A 189 -1.55 -2.38 -16.71
CA LEU A 189 -2.60 -3.34 -16.40
C LEU A 189 -3.27 -2.94 -15.09
N ASN A 190 -4.54 -2.55 -15.13
CA ASN A 190 -5.28 -2.15 -13.95
C ASN A 190 -6.00 -3.36 -13.33
N MET A 191 -5.55 -3.76 -12.15
CA MET A 191 -6.13 -4.88 -11.41
C MET A 191 -7.03 -4.39 -10.26
N ARG A 192 -8.16 -5.07 -10.07
CA ARG A 192 -8.96 -5.05 -8.85
C ARG A 192 -8.92 -6.39 -8.15
N PHE A 193 -9.15 -6.36 -6.84
CA PHE A 193 -9.24 -7.56 -6.03
C PHE A 193 -10.54 -7.59 -5.24
N LYS A 194 -11.09 -8.80 -5.11
CA LYS A 194 -12.07 -9.08 -4.07
C LYS A 194 -11.52 -10.12 -3.11
N ILE A 195 -11.89 -9.98 -1.85
CA ILE A 195 -11.68 -11.00 -0.84
C ILE A 195 -12.97 -11.81 -0.65
N TYR A 196 -12.82 -13.11 -0.53
CA TYR A 196 -13.91 -14.05 -0.28
C TYR A 196 -13.52 -14.98 0.86
N SER A 197 -14.50 -15.32 1.70
CA SER A 197 -14.39 -16.36 2.73
C SER A 197 -15.66 -17.19 2.70
N GLU A 198 -15.52 -18.51 2.81
CA GLU A 198 -16.66 -19.44 2.79
C GLU A 198 -17.65 -19.15 3.92
N ASP A 199 -17.14 -18.80 5.11
CA ASP A 199 -17.95 -18.51 6.30
C ASP A 199 -18.91 -17.32 6.13
N ILE A 200 -18.68 -16.47 5.13
CA ILE A 200 -19.43 -15.23 4.90
C ILE A 200 -20.32 -15.35 3.67
N GLY A 201 -20.01 -16.28 2.76
CA GLY A 201 -20.76 -16.53 1.54
C GLY A 201 -20.84 -15.31 0.60
N LYS A 202 -19.93 -14.34 0.74
CA LYS A 202 -19.95 -13.09 -0.05
C LYS A 202 -18.55 -12.56 -0.36
N GLU A 203 -18.40 -12.02 -1.56
CA GLU A 203 -17.19 -11.30 -2.00
C GLU A 203 -17.23 -9.82 -1.59
N TYR A 204 -16.09 -9.27 -1.16
CA TYR A 204 -15.91 -7.85 -0.88
C TYR A 204 -14.80 -7.27 -1.75
N PHE A 205 -15.07 -6.16 -2.44
CA PHE A 205 -14.00 -5.40 -3.08
C PHE A 205 -13.04 -4.84 -2.03
N ILE A 206 -11.75 -4.97 -2.29
CA ILE A 206 -10.70 -4.38 -1.48
C ILE A 206 -10.65 -2.88 -1.81
N LYS A 207 -11.05 -2.05 -0.84
CA LYS A 207 -11.14 -0.59 -1.04
C LYS A 207 -9.79 0.09 -1.14
N ASP A 208 -8.84 -0.40 -0.33
CA ASP A 208 -7.45 0.04 -0.36
C ASP A 208 -6.54 -1.19 -0.39
N ILE A 209 -6.05 -1.52 -1.59
CA ILE A 209 -5.20 -2.70 -1.84
C ILE A 209 -3.86 -2.55 -1.13
N GLY A 210 -3.29 -1.34 -1.15
CA GLY A 210 -2.03 -1.04 -0.51
C GLY A 210 -2.11 -1.21 1.00
N ASP A 211 -3.12 -0.62 1.63
CA ASP A 211 -3.32 -0.72 3.08
C ASP A 211 -3.69 -2.13 3.52
N PHE A 212 -4.47 -2.85 2.71
CA PHE A 212 -4.76 -4.24 3.02
C PHE A 212 -3.50 -5.12 2.96
N SER A 213 -2.65 -4.96 1.94
CA SER A 213 -1.39 -5.70 1.86
C SER A 213 -0.47 -5.41 3.05
N GLU A 214 -0.43 -4.16 3.51
CA GLU A 214 0.33 -3.76 4.69
C GLU A 214 -0.24 -4.36 5.98
N ALA A 215 -1.57 -4.32 6.16
CA ALA A 215 -2.24 -4.96 7.29
C ALA A 215 -2.00 -6.48 7.32
N TYR A 216 -2.01 -7.14 6.15
CA TYR A 216 -1.69 -8.56 6.01
C TYR A 216 -0.25 -8.87 6.48
N ILE A 217 0.74 -8.10 6.01
CA ILE A 217 2.16 -8.31 6.36
C ILE A 217 2.41 -8.01 7.84
N ASN A 218 1.83 -6.93 8.36
CA ASN A 218 2.02 -6.49 9.75
C ASN A 218 1.14 -7.26 10.75
N LYS A 219 0.35 -8.24 10.30
CA LYS A 219 -0.59 -9.01 11.13
C LYS A 219 -1.54 -8.11 11.92
N ILE A 220 -2.13 -7.13 11.23
CA ILE A 220 -3.13 -6.21 11.75
C ILE A 220 -4.51 -6.59 11.17
N GLU A 221 -5.56 -6.45 11.97
CA GLU A 221 -6.93 -6.62 11.49
C GLU A 221 -7.30 -5.55 10.45
N TYR A 222 -8.08 -5.94 9.44
CA TYR A 222 -8.51 -5.02 8.38
C TYR A 222 -10.02 -5.12 8.14
N GLN A 223 -10.73 -4.00 8.29
CA GLN A 223 -12.18 -3.97 8.17
C GLN A 223 -12.62 -3.75 6.71
N PHE A 224 -13.22 -4.78 6.10
CA PHE A 224 -13.81 -4.68 4.76
C PHE A 224 -15.23 -4.12 4.77
N GLY A 225 -15.98 -4.36 5.84
CA GLY A 225 -17.32 -3.83 6.02
C GLY A 225 -17.90 -4.11 7.40
N LYS A 226 -19.21 -3.94 7.56
CA LYS A 226 -19.89 -4.19 8.85
C LYS A 226 -19.89 -5.65 9.27
N LYS A 227 -19.85 -6.58 8.30
CA LYS A 227 -19.99 -8.03 8.53
C LYS A 227 -18.68 -8.81 8.32
N PHE A 228 -17.61 -8.15 7.86
CA PHE A 228 -16.33 -8.81 7.63
C PHE A 228 -15.16 -7.95 8.07
N VAL A 229 -14.37 -8.53 8.96
CA VAL A 229 -13.08 -8.03 9.42
C VAL A 229 -12.07 -9.13 9.16
N TYR A 230 -11.08 -8.88 8.32
CA TYR A 230 -9.95 -9.78 8.19
C TYR A 230 -9.19 -9.80 9.51
N ASN A 231 -9.06 -10.97 10.13
CA ASN A 231 -8.20 -11.20 11.27
C ASN A 231 -7.08 -12.20 10.89
N PRO A 232 -5.80 -11.80 11.03
CA PRO A 232 -4.63 -12.57 10.57
C PRO A 232 -4.36 -13.85 11.36
N PHE A 233 -5.07 -14.10 12.46
CA PHE A 233 -4.93 -15.29 13.30
C PHE A 233 -5.97 -16.36 12.99
N ILE A 234 -7.04 -16.00 12.28
CA ILE A 234 -8.11 -16.92 11.89
C ILE A 234 -8.18 -17.10 10.38
N HIS A 235 -7.78 -16.09 9.61
CA HIS A 235 -7.86 -16.11 8.16
C HIS A 235 -6.52 -16.48 7.55
N ILE A 236 -6.54 -17.57 6.79
CA ILE A 236 -5.37 -18.15 6.15
C ILE A 236 -5.63 -18.17 4.65
N PHE A 237 -4.74 -17.47 3.95
CA PHE A 237 -4.71 -17.46 2.49
C PHE A 237 -3.99 -18.70 1.96
N PRO A 238 -4.35 -19.19 0.75
CA PRO A 238 -3.52 -20.15 0.03
C PRO A 238 -2.16 -19.52 -0.31
N GLU A 239 -1.14 -20.35 -0.48
CA GLU A 239 0.25 -19.90 -0.63
C GLU A 239 0.44 -18.96 -1.83
N GLU A 240 -0.31 -19.20 -2.90
CA GLU A 240 -0.39 -18.37 -4.09
C GLU A 240 -0.82 -16.92 -3.78
N ASP A 241 -1.86 -16.76 -2.95
CA ASP A 241 -2.39 -15.45 -2.57
C ASP A 241 -1.47 -14.74 -1.58
N LYS A 242 -0.78 -15.49 -0.71
CA LYS A 242 0.25 -14.91 0.19
C LYS A 242 1.36 -14.27 -0.62
N LYS A 243 1.91 -14.98 -1.60
CA LYS A 243 2.97 -14.48 -2.49
C LYS A 243 2.50 -13.25 -3.27
N LEU A 244 1.25 -13.22 -3.71
CA LEU A 244 0.65 -12.05 -4.33
C LEU A 244 0.58 -10.85 -3.37
N LEU A 245 0.09 -11.03 -2.15
CA LEU A 245 0.03 -9.95 -1.15
C LEU A 245 1.42 -9.42 -0.78
N GLU A 246 2.41 -10.30 -0.67
CA GLU A 246 3.82 -9.92 -0.46
C GLU A 246 4.39 -9.12 -1.63
N PHE A 247 4.10 -9.53 -2.87
CA PHE A 247 4.49 -8.79 -4.07
C PHE A 247 3.86 -7.40 -4.10
N ILE A 248 2.55 -7.30 -3.83
CA ILE A 248 1.83 -6.04 -3.74
C ILE A 248 2.44 -5.12 -2.66
N TYR A 249 2.72 -5.65 -1.47
CA TYR A 249 3.35 -4.88 -0.40
C TYR A 249 4.75 -4.38 -0.77
N LYS A 250 5.57 -5.21 -1.43
CA LYS A 250 6.88 -4.79 -1.95
C LYS A 250 6.74 -3.66 -2.95
N LEU A 251 5.78 -3.76 -3.89
CA LEU A 251 5.52 -2.69 -4.85
C LEU A 251 5.07 -1.40 -4.18
N LYS A 252 4.21 -1.46 -3.15
CA LYS A 252 3.76 -0.27 -2.39
C LYS A 252 4.96 0.53 -1.84
N ASN A 253 5.96 -0.18 -1.30
CA ASN A 253 7.14 0.43 -0.69
C ASN A 253 8.14 1.01 -1.70
N ILE A 254 8.19 0.48 -2.94
CA ILE A 254 9.18 0.89 -3.95
C ILE A 254 8.57 1.90 -4.93
N LYS A 255 7.30 1.73 -5.31
CA LYS A 255 6.60 2.49 -6.36
C LYS A 255 5.16 2.80 -5.95
N PRO A 256 4.93 3.70 -4.96
CA PRO A 256 3.59 4.00 -4.45
C PRO A 256 2.63 4.55 -5.53
N VAL A 257 3.14 5.16 -6.61
CA VAL A 257 2.35 5.72 -7.73
C VAL A 257 1.56 4.64 -8.51
N ILE A 258 1.93 3.36 -8.37
CA ILE A 258 1.23 2.22 -8.97
C ILE A 258 -0.15 1.99 -8.32
N PHE A 259 -0.41 2.59 -7.16
CA PHE A 259 -1.63 2.41 -6.39
C PHE A 259 -2.53 3.63 -6.55
N SER A 260 -3.74 3.39 -7.05
CA SER A 260 -4.91 4.18 -6.62
C SER A 260 -5.67 3.27 -5.67
N ALA A 261 -6.21 3.74 -4.54
CA ALA A 261 -6.70 2.88 -3.45
C ALA A 261 -7.36 1.54 -3.91
N GLN A 262 -8.29 1.61 -4.87
CA GLN A 262 -9.03 0.45 -5.38
C GLN A 262 -8.38 -0.33 -6.54
N TYR A 263 -7.33 0.21 -7.16
CA TYR A 263 -6.65 -0.38 -8.33
C TYR A 263 -5.14 -0.51 -8.14
N LEU A 264 -4.61 -1.66 -8.56
CA LEU A 264 -3.19 -1.89 -8.73
C LEU A 264 -2.85 -1.74 -10.23
N SER A 265 -2.19 -0.63 -10.59
CA SER A 265 -1.83 -0.27 -11.97
C SER A 265 -0.44 -0.77 -12.35
N ILE A 266 -0.33 -2.03 -12.75
CA ILE A 266 0.94 -2.72 -13.00
C ILE A 266 1.55 -2.23 -14.32
N PRO A 267 2.73 -1.60 -14.32
CA PRO A 267 3.40 -1.15 -15.54
C PRO A 267 3.78 -2.33 -16.45
N TYR A 268 3.76 -2.14 -17.78
CA TYR A 268 4.08 -3.17 -18.77
C TYR A 268 5.37 -3.97 -18.46
N ALA A 269 6.42 -3.27 -18.01
CA ALA A 269 7.71 -3.87 -17.64
C ALA A 269 7.63 -4.91 -16.51
N LEU A 270 6.53 -4.97 -15.74
CA LEU A 270 6.32 -5.92 -14.65
C LEU A 270 5.25 -6.97 -14.97
N TRP A 271 4.65 -6.95 -16.16
CA TRP A 271 3.57 -7.87 -16.50
C TRP A 271 4.02 -9.33 -16.51
N GLU A 272 5.21 -9.60 -17.02
CA GLU A 272 5.76 -10.96 -17.03
C GLU A 272 5.97 -11.50 -15.61
N ASP A 273 6.59 -10.73 -14.72
CA ASP A 273 6.76 -11.11 -13.31
C ASP A 273 5.40 -11.33 -12.63
N PHE A 274 4.44 -10.46 -12.91
CA PHE A 274 3.09 -10.56 -12.37
C PHE A 274 2.34 -11.81 -12.89
N PHE A 275 2.32 -12.06 -14.19
CA PHE A 275 1.65 -13.24 -14.76
C PHE A 275 2.36 -14.55 -14.40
N ASN A 276 3.68 -14.53 -14.22
CA ASN A 276 4.42 -15.65 -13.62
C ASN A 276 3.94 -15.94 -12.20
N LEU A 277 3.77 -14.90 -11.38
CA LEU A 277 3.29 -15.02 -10.00
C LEU A 277 1.89 -15.63 -9.92
N ILE A 278 1.01 -15.30 -10.87
CA ILE A 278 -0.36 -15.83 -10.94
C ILE A 278 -0.54 -16.96 -11.96
N ASN A 279 0.54 -17.57 -12.41
CA ASN A 279 0.47 -18.65 -13.40
C ASN A 279 -0.35 -19.83 -12.86
N ARG A 280 -1.11 -20.48 -13.75
CA ARG A 280 -2.06 -21.58 -13.45
C ARG A 280 -3.25 -21.21 -12.58
N GLN A 281 -3.41 -19.93 -12.23
CA GLN A 281 -4.56 -19.46 -11.47
C GLN A 281 -5.70 -19.02 -12.39
N GLU A 282 -6.88 -18.95 -11.81
CA GLU A 282 -8.05 -18.36 -12.45
C GLU A 282 -8.13 -16.87 -12.11
N ILE A 283 -8.36 -16.07 -13.14
CA ILE A 283 -8.63 -14.63 -13.02
C ILE A 283 -9.93 -14.30 -13.74
N PHE A 284 -10.33 -13.06 -13.60
CA PHE A 284 -11.50 -12.50 -14.24
C PHE A 284 -11.07 -11.28 -15.03
N ALA A 285 -11.68 -11.01 -16.17
CA ALA A 285 -11.43 -9.74 -16.86
C ALA A 285 -12.71 -9.20 -17.51
N ALA A 286 -12.77 -7.87 -17.61
CA ALA A 286 -13.81 -7.17 -18.35
C ALA A 286 -13.34 -7.01 -19.81
N TYR A 287 -13.84 -7.86 -20.71
CA TYR A 287 -13.55 -7.78 -22.15
C TYR A 287 -14.76 -8.28 -22.98
N GLY A 288 -15.13 -7.50 -24.01
CA GLY A 288 -16.29 -7.70 -24.87
C GLY A 288 -17.53 -6.85 -24.52
N GLU A 289 -18.59 -6.97 -25.32
CA GLU A 289 -19.87 -6.29 -25.08
C GLU A 289 -20.61 -6.93 -23.88
N GLY A 290 -20.61 -6.25 -22.74
CA GLY A 290 -21.35 -6.67 -21.55
C GLY A 290 -20.72 -6.19 -20.24
N ASN A 291 -21.53 -6.10 -19.18
CA ASN A 291 -21.08 -5.70 -17.83
C ASN A 291 -20.61 -6.88 -16.96
N GLU A 292 -20.41 -8.07 -17.55
CA GLU A 292 -20.04 -9.27 -16.81
C GLU A 292 -18.56 -9.63 -16.98
N TYR A 293 -17.93 -10.04 -15.88
CA TYR A 293 -16.54 -10.49 -15.88
C TYR A 293 -16.44 -11.92 -16.41
N LYS A 294 -15.69 -12.12 -17.48
CA LYS A 294 -15.38 -13.45 -18.00
C LYS A 294 -14.25 -14.08 -17.21
N LYS A 295 -14.33 -15.40 -17.05
CA LYS A 295 -13.35 -16.21 -16.31
C LYS A 295 -12.24 -16.63 -17.26
N ILE A 296 -10.99 -16.38 -16.88
CA ILE A 296 -9.80 -16.71 -17.66
C ILE A 296 -8.88 -17.60 -16.83
N LYS A 297 -8.28 -18.59 -17.47
CA LYS A 297 -7.16 -19.33 -16.90
C LYS A 297 -5.85 -18.67 -17.32
N VAL A 298 -4.95 -18.38 -16.38
CA VAL A 298 -3.59 -17.96 -16.71
C VAL A 298 -2.73 -19.19 -16.96
N ASP A 299 -2.17 -19.33 -18.15
CA ASP A 299 -1.19 -20.36 -18.48
C ASP A 299 -0.19 -19.81 -19.49
N ILE A 300 0.81 -19.10 -18.97
CA ILE A 300 1.87 -18.45 -19.76
C ILE A 300 2.83 -19.45 -20.42
N THR A 301 2.67 -20.74 -20.12
CA THR A 301 3.46 -21.82 -20.70
C THR A 301 2.72 -22.59 -21.79
N LYS A 302 1.40 -22.37 -21.92
CA LYS A 302 0.58 -23.06 -22.91
C LYS A 302 0.96 -22.60 -24.32
N PRO A 303 1.39 -23.51 -25.20
CA PRO A 303 1.62 -23.17 -26.59
C PRO A 303 0.30 -22.78 -27.26
N VAL A 304 0.39 -21.81 -28.16
CA VAL A 304 -0.74 -21.36 -28.97
C VAL A 304 -0.54 -21.90 -30.38
N ASP A 305 -1.52 -22.65 -30.86
CA ASP A 305 -1.61 -23.02 -32.27
C ASP A 305 -2.26 -21.84 -33.00
N ILE A 306 -1.48 -21.19 -33.84
CA ILE A 306 -1.94 -20.04 -34.62
C ILE A 306 -2.10 -20.49 -36.06
N ASP A 307 -3.31 -20.33 -36.59
CA ASP A 307 -3.66 -20.70 -37.96
C ASP A 307 -3.70 -19.47 -38.86
N ILE A 308 -3.16 -19.61 -40.08
CA ILE A 308 -3.28 -18.66 -41.17
C ILE A 308 -3.66 -19.45 -42.42
N PHE A 309 -4.86 -19.22 -42.92
CA PHE A 309 -5.36 -19.84 -44.15
C PHE A 309 -5.52 -18.78 -45.23
N VAL A 310 -4.91 -18.99 -46.39
CA VAL A 310 -5.00 -18.06 -47.52
C VAL A 310 -5.79 -18.72 -48.65
N ASP A 311 -6.87 -18.06 -49.05
CA ASP A 311 -7.70 -18.46 -50.18
C ASP A 311 -7.92 -17.29 -51.14
N MET A 312 -8.43 -17.58 -52.34
CA MET A 312 -8.78 -16.56 -53.31
C MET A 312 -9.98 -16.94 -54.17
N ASN A 313 -10.70 -15.91 -54.60
CA ASN A 313 -11.70 -15.99 -55.66
C ASN A 313 -11.19 -15.30 -56.94
N GLU A 314 -12.08 -15.02 -57.89
CA GLU A 314 -11.69 -14.40 -59.17
C GLU A 314 -11.20 -12.95 -59.03
N GLU A 315 -11.59 -12.24 -57.97
CA GLU A 315 -11.34 -10.80 -57.78
C GLU A 315 -10.38 -10.51 -56.60
N GLU A 316 -10.55 -11.23 -55.49
CA GLU A 316 -9.91 -10.94 -54.21
C GLU A 316 -9.29 -12.18 -53.56
N ALA A 317 -8.24 -11.96 -52.78
CA ALA A 317 -7.68 -12.91 -51.84
C ALA A 317 -8.21 -12.65 -50.43
N ASN A 318 -8.36 -13.71 -49.64
CA ASN A 318 -8.81 -13.62 -48.26
C ASN A 318 -7.89 -14.44 -47.36
N ILE A 319 -7.31 -13.77 -46.37
CA ILE A 319 -6.51 -14.37 -45.31
C ILE A 319 -7.41 -14.55 -44.10
N LYS A 320 -7.59 -15.80 -43.67
CA LYS A 320 -8.45 -16.19 -42.56
C LYS A 320 -7.65 -16.77 -41.42
N SER A 321 -8.06 -16.46 -40.20
CA SER A 321 -7.46 -17.02 -38.99
C SER A 321 -8.50 -17.13 -37.89
N GLU A 322 -8.74 -18.35 -37.40
CA GLU A 322 -9.59 -18.57 -36.23
C GLU A 322 -8.93 -18.00 -34.98
N PHE A 323 -7.59 -18.01 -34.91
CA PHE A 323 -6.86 -17.28 -33.89
C PHE A 323 -7.21 -15.78 -33.90
N LEU A 324 -7.08 -15.07 -35.02
CA LEU A 324 -7.36 -13.62 -35.06
C LEU A 324 -8.84 -13.29 -34.78
N LYS A 325 -9.74 -14.21 -35.12
CA LYS A 325 -11.18 -14.09 -34.89
C LYS A 325 -11.56 -14.15 -33.41
N GLU A 326 -10.90 -15.00 -32.62
CA GLU A 326 -11.26 -15.25 -31.22
C GLU A 326 -10.30 -14.60 -30.23
N ALA A 327 -9.03 -14.40 -30.61
CA ALA A 327 -8.00 -13.91 -29.71
C ALA A 327 -8.20 -12.43 -29.38
N ASP A 328 -7.98 -12.12 -28.10
CA ASP A 328 -7.89 -10.74 -27.61
C ASP A 328 -6.43 -10.46 -27.21
N VAL A 329 -5.87 -9.36 -27.71
CA VAL A 329 -4.48 -8.99 -27.47
C VAL A 329 -4.43 -7.89 -26.42
N LEU A 330 -3.91 -8.21 -25.25
CA LEU A 330 -3.84 -7.27 -24.13
C LEU A 330 -2.83 -6.14 -24.37
N ASP A 331 -1.72 -6.44 -25.03
CA ASP A 331 -0.62 -5.50 -25.26
C ASP A 331 -0.46 -5.13 -26.74
N TRP A 332 -1.57 -4.75 -27.38
CA TRP A 332 -1.64 -4.46 -28.81
C TRP A 332 -0.76 -3.30 -29.31
N LYS A 333 -0.10 -2.53 -28.43
CA LYS A 333 0.95 -1.55 -28.81
C LYS A 333 2.37 -2.03 -28.53
N GLN A 334 2.53 -3.17 -27.85
CA GLN A 334 3.79 -3.73 -27.37
C GLN A 334 4.04 -5.13 -27.93
N ARG A 335 3.78 -5.32 -29.24
CA ARG A 335 4.11 -6.54 -30.01
C ARG A 335 3.26 -7.77 -29.72
N ALA A 336 2.01 -7.61 -29.28
CA ALA A 336 1.03 -8.69 -29.15
C ALA A 336 1.54 -9.92 -28.38
N ARG A 337 2.28 -9.68 -27.29
CA ARG A 337 2.95 -10.71 -26.52
C ARG A 337 1.98 -11.40 -25.55
N PHE A 338 1.03 -10.68 -24.97
CA PHE A 338 0.07 -11.21 -24.00
C PHE A 338 -1.30 -11.32 -24.65
N VAL A 339 -1.79 -12.55 -24.79
CA VAL A 339 -3.03 -12.84 -25.53
C VAL A 339 -3.97 -13.68 -24.68
N ILE A 340 -5.27 -13.43 -24.82
CA ILE A 340 -6.34 -14.28 -24.32
C ILE A 340 -6.91 -15.02 -25.51
N TYR A 341 -6.78 -16.35 -25.51
CA TYR A 341 -7.32 -17.20 -26.56
C TYR A 341 -7.96 -18.44 -25.93
N LYS A 342 -9.21 -18.75 -26.31
CA LYS A 342 -9.99 -19.86 -25.74
C LYS A 342 -9.98 -19.85 -24.20
N ASP A 343 -10.40 -18.70 -23.64
CA ASP A 343 -10.43 -18.41 -22.19
C ASP A 343 -9.10 -18.63 -21.45
N THR A 344 -7.98 -18.60 -22.16
CA THR A 344 -6.64 -18.77 -21.58
C THR A 344 -5.76 -17.56 -21.88
N LEU A 345 -5.26 -16.90 -20.84
CA LEU A 345 -4.20 -15.90 -20.98
C LEU A 345 -2.86 -16.61 -21.10
N THR A 346 -2.15 -16.37 -22.20
CA THR A 346 -0.84 -16.94 -22.50
C THR A 346 0.11 -15.90 -23.07
N VAL A 347 1.37 -16.29 -23.26
CA VAL A 347 2.45 -15.45 -23.77
C VAL A 347 2.89 -15.98 -25.13
N LEU A 348 2.68 -15.21 -26.18
CA LEU A 348 3.27 -15.48 -27.50
C LEU A 348 4.77 -15.17 -27.43
N LYS A 349 5.59 -16.17 -27.78
CA LYS A 349 7.05 -16.03 -27.80
C LYS A 349 7.51 -15.53 -29.16
N GLU A 350 8.70 -14.94 -29.18
CA GLU A 350 9.34 -14.63 -30.45
C GLU A 350 9.66 -15.93 -31.20
N PRO A 351 9.40 -16.00 -32.52
CA PRO A 351 8.93 -14.91 -33.39
C PRO A 351 7.40 -14.85 -33.61
N GLN A 352 6.59 -15.73 -33.01
CA GLN A 352 5.12 -15.78 -33.22
C GLN A 352 4.44 -14.43 -32.98
N ASN A 353 4.79 -13.74 -31.90
CA ASN A 353 4.20 -12.44 -31.56
C ASN A 353 4.47 -11.35 -32.64
N PHE A 354 5.64 -11.39 -33.29
CA PHE A 354 5.98 -10.48 -34.39
C PHE A 354 5.23 -10.79 -35.68
N ILE A 355 4.87 -12.05 -35.91
CA ILE A 355 4.04 -12.45 -37.06
C ILE A 355 2.61 -11.95 -36.85
N ILE A 356 2.08 -12.10 -35.63
CA ILE A 356 0.68 -11.79 -35.32
C ILE A 356 0.42 -10.30 -35.13
N TYR A 357 1.36 -9.55 -34.57
CA TYR A 357 1.17 -8.13 -34.29
C TYR A 357 0.69 -7.31 -35.51
N PRO A 358 1.32 -7.39 -36.70
CA PRO A 358 0.83 -6.68 -37.88
C PRO A 358 -0.56 -7.14 -38.32
N LEU A 359 -0.80 -8.46 -38.36
CA LEU A 359 -2.09 -9.02 -38.81
C LEU A 359 -3.24 -8.58 -37.91
N PHE A 360 -3.02 -8.62 -36.60
CA PHE A 360 -4.00 -8.18 -35.62
C PHE A 360 -4.23 -6.66 -35.68
N TYR A 361 -3.17 -5.87 -35.81
CA TYR A 361 -3.28 -4.41 -35.94
C TYR A 361 -4.12 -4.02 -37.18
N TYR A 362 -3.87 -4.66 -38.32
CA TYR A 362 -4.66 -4.43 -39.53
C TYR A 362 -6.12 -4.90 -39.38
N ASN A 363 -6.36 -6.06 -38.76
CA ASN A 363 -7.70 -6.60 -38.58
C ASN A 363 -8.55 -5.84 -37.54
N CYS A 364 -7.93 -5.21 -36.54
CA CYS A 364 -8.64 -4.58 -35.41
C CYS A 364 -8.62 -3.05 -35.38
N VAL A 365 -7.66 -2.38 -36.04
CA VAL A 365 -7.44 -0.92 -35.89
C VAL A 365 -7.64 -0.12 -37.17
N GLU A 366 -7.24 -0.65 -38.34
CA GLU A 366 -7.15 0.16 -39.56
C GLU A 366 -8.30 0.01 -40.59
N PHE A 367 -9.22 -0.97 -40.49
CA PHE A 367 -10.26 -1.15 -41.53
C PHE A 367 -11.71 -1.40 -41.05
N ALA A 368 -12.62 -1.31 -42.03
CA ALA A 368 -13.98 -0.78 -41.99
C ALA A 368 -15.04 -1.63 -41.25
N ALA A 369 -16.15 -0.99 -40.87
CA ALA A 369 -17.31 -1.56 -40.16
C ALA A 369 -17.97 -2.80 -40.82
N ASP A 370 -17.51 -3.20 -42.01
CA ASP A 370 -18.12 -4.22 -42.87
C ASP A 370 -17.24 -5.49 -42.99
N GLU A 371 -16.04 -5.52 -42.42
CA GLU A 371 -15.15 -6.69 -42.42
C GLU A 371 -15.30 -7.53 -41.15
N MET A 372 -15.34 -8.86 -41.31
CA MET A 372 -15.43 -9.78 -40.17
C MET A 372 -14.07 -9.91 -39.47
N GLN A 373 -14.07 -9.84 -38.14
CA GLN A 373 -12.89 -10.12 -37.33
C GLN A 373 -12.29 -11.48 -37.70
N GLY A 374 -10.97 -11.52 -37.89
CA GLY A 374 -10.22 -12.69 -38.34
C GLY A 374 -10.14 -12.90 -39.85
N GLU A 375 -10.70 -12.01 -40.67
CA GLU A 375 -10.52 -12.01 -42.13
C GLU A 375 -9.78 -10.74 -42.59
N ILE A 376 -8.81 -10.88 -43.50
CA ILE A 376 -8.10 -9.76 -44.15
C ILE A 376 -8.22 -9.96 -45.66
N LYS A 377 -8.81 -8.99 -46.34
CA LYS A 377 -8.97 -9.01 -47.80
C LYS A 377 -7.83 -8.26 -48.47
N LEU A 378 -7.32 -8.86 -49.56
CA LEU A 378 -6.28 -8.28 -50.40
C LEU A 378 -6.66 -8.42 -51.87
N ASN A 379 -6.18 -7.51 -52.71
CA ASN A 379 -6.21 -7.75 -54.16
C ASN A 379 -5.13 -8.78 -54.54
N LYS A 380 -5.13 -9.22 -55.81
CA LYS A 380 -4.19 -10.22 -56.31
C LYS A 380 -2.72 -9.77 -56.31
N GLU A 381 -2.44 -8.50 -56.49
CA GLU A 381 -1.08 -7.95 -56.51
C GLU A 381 -0.51 -7.92 -55.09
N ASP A 382 -1.28 -7.40 -54.13
CA ASP A 382 -0.94 -7.35 -52.71
C ASP A 382 -0.82 -8.75 -52.09
N LEU A 383 -1.58 -9.74 -52.59
CA LEU A 383 -1.43 -11.13 -52.17
C LEU A 383 0.00 -11.66 -52.44
N LYS A 384 0.60 -11.31 -53.58
CA LYS A 384 1.97 -11.77 -53.89
C LYS A 384 2.96 -11.20 -52.89
N GLU A 385 2.90 -9.89 -52.66
CA GLU A 385 3.77 -9.19 -51.70
C GLU A 385 3.56 -9.72 -50.27
N PHE A 386 2.31 -9.96 -49.87
CA PHE A 386 1.97 -10.57 -48.58
C PHE A 386 2.64 -11.94 -48.40
N ILE A 387 2.51 -12.83 -49.39
CA ILE A 387 3.09 -14.17 -49.31
C ILE A 387 4.62 -14.09 -49.26
N GLU A 388 5.25 -13.23 -50.05
CA GLU A 388 6.70 -13.04 -50.01
C GLU A 388 7.20 -12.56 -48.64
N ILE A 389 6.46 -11.69 -47.96
CA ILE A 389 6.88 -11.14 -46.67
C ILE A 389 6.54 -12.09 -45.50
N VAL A 390 5.32 -12.63 -45.48
CA VAL A 390 4.75 -13.30 -44.30
C VAL A 390 5.01 -14.80 -44.30
N TYR A 391 4.80 -15.49 -45.43
CA TYR A 391 4.92 -16.96 -45.50
C TYR A 391 6.26 -17.53 -44.99
N PRO A 392 7.43 -16.96 -45.34
CA PRO A 392 8.73 -17.53 -44.99
C PRO A 392 8.99 -17.57 -43.49
N VAL A 393 8.39 -16.63 -42.76
CA VAL A 393 8.48 -16.58 -41.31
C VAL A 393 7.31 -17.35 -40.70
N ALA A 394 6.09 -17.13 -41.18
CA ALA A 394 4.90 -17.70 -40.57
C ALA A 394 4.81 -19.23 -40.69
N LYS A 395 5.27 -19.84 -41.80
CA LYS A 395 5.18 -21.30 -42.00
C LYS A 395 5.91 -22.13 -40.92
N GLU A 396 6.96 -21.57 -40.32
CA GLU A 396 7.80 -22.24 -39.33
C GLU A 396 7.19 -22.20 -37.92
N TYR A 397 6.31 -21.22 -37.65
CA TYR A 397 5.84 -20.91 -36.30
C TYR A 397 4.30 -20.89 -36.16
N CYS A 398 3.58 -20.99 -37.29
CA CYS A 398 2.13 -21.00 -37.38
C CYS A 398 1.70 -22.11 -38.36
N ARG A 399 0.49 -22.63 -38.20
CA ARG A 399 -0.13 -23.49 -39.21
C ARG A 399 -0.54 -22.62 -40.40
N PHE A 400 0.34 -22.53 -41.40
CA PHE A 400 0.11 -21.76 -42.61
C PHE A 400 -0.35 -22.67 -43.76
N GLU A 401 -1.54 -22.43 -44.27
CA GLU A 401 -2.15 -23.22 -45.33
C GLU A 401 -2.60 -22.33 -46.49
N MET A 402 -2.40 -22.79 -47.73
CA MET A 402 -2.84 -22.11 -48.94
C MET A 402 -3.78 -23.01 -49.73
N SER A 403 -4.86 -22.44 -50.25
CA SER A 403 -5.75 -23.16 -51.18
C SER A 403 -5.04 -23.48 -52.50
N GLN A 404 -5.55 -24.48 -53.23
CA GLN A 404 -4.97 -24.90 -54.50
C GLN A 404 -4.95 -23.75 -55.54
N LYS A 405 -5.99 -22.90 -55.53
CA LYS A 405 -6.09 -21.72 -56.41
C LYS A 405 -4.96 -20.73 -56.16
N VAL A 406 -4.62 -20.50 -54.89
CA VAL A 406 -3.52 -19.61 -54.50
C VAL A 406 -2.18 -20.17 -54.98
N LYS A 407 -1.94 -21.47 -54.80
CA LYS A 407 -0.70 -22.12 -55.28
C LYS A 407 -0.54 -22.00 -56.80
N GLU A 408 -1.61 -22.24 -57.54
CA GLU A 408 -1.63 -22.09 -59.00
C GLU A 408 -1.39 -20.64 -59.44
N PHE A 409 -2.01 -19.67 -58.77
CA PHE A 409 -1.82 -18.24 -59.04
C PHE A 409 -0.38 -17.76 -58.78
N LEU A 410 0.28 -18.31 -57.76
CA LEU A 410 1.66 -18.01 -57.41
C LEU A 410 2.68 -18.82 -58.22
N GLU A 411 2.22 -19.69 -59.13
CA GLU A 411 3.06 -20.61 -59.91
C GLU A 411 3.96 -21.51 -59.03
N LEU A 412 3.53 -21.78 -57.80
CA LEU A 412 4.30 -22.59 -56.85
C LEU A 412 4.23 -24.07 -57.26
N LYS A 413 5.38 -24.65 -57.55
CA LYS A 413 5.52 -26.11 -57.62
C LYS A 413 5.50 -26.66 -56.19
N ASP A 414 5.22 -27.96 -56.01
CA ASP A 414 5.20 -28.64 -54.70
C ASP A 414 6.54 -28.61 -53.93
N GLU A 415 7.53 -27.84 -54.39
CA GLU A 415 8.80 -27.59 -53.72
C GLU A 415 8.67 -26.46 -52.68
N GLU A 416 9.43 -26.61 -51.60
CA GLU A 416 9.41 -25.65 -50.50
C GLU A 416 10.07 -24.32 -50.91
N LEU A 417 9.37 -23.19 -50.77
CA LEU A 417 9.95 -21.85 -50.93
C LEU A 417 11.12 -21.66 -49.96
N LYS A 418 12.29 -21.33 -50.53
CA LYS A 418 13.54 -21.07 -49.81
C LYS A 418 13.89 -19.59 -49.84
N LEU A 419 14.33 -19.08 -48.70
CA LEU A 419 14.92 -17.75 -48.56
C LEU A 419 16.30 -17.71 -49.23
N LYS A 420 16.50 -16.76 -50.15
CA LYS A 420 17.77 -16.48 -50.81
C LYS A 420 18.21 -15.06 -50.46
N VAL A 421 19.25 -14.93 -49.65
CA VAL A 421 19.81 -13.62 -49.29
C VAL A 421 21.05 -13.35 -50.13
N LEU A 422 20.97 -12.32 -50.97
CA LEU A 422 22.06 -11.85 -51.81
C LEU A 422 22.72 -10.66 -51.12
N PHE A 423 23.97 -10.81 -50.69
CA PHE A 423 24.74 -9.71 -50.15
C PHE A 423 25.50 -8.99 -51.26
N ASP A 424 25.43 -7.66 -51.25
CA ASP A 424 26.19 -6.78 -52.14
C ASP A 424 26.80 -5.62 -51.36
N THR A 425 27.74 -4.90 -51.96
CA THR A 425 28.31 -3.68 -51.42
C THR A 425 27.57 -2.47 -51.98
N TYR A 426 27.08 -1.59 -51.11
CA TYR A 426 26.48 -0.31 -51.52
C TYR A 426 27.15 0.85 -50.79
N LYS A 427 27.83 1.71 -51.55
CA LYS A 427 28.67 2.82 -51.05
C LYS A 427 29.75 2.34 -50.08
N LYS A 428 29.56 2.55 -48.77
CA LYS A 428 30.50 2.18 -47.69
C LYS A 428 29.91 1.10 -46.76
N GLY A 429 28.81 0.44 -47.16
CA GLY A 429 28.13 -0.56 -46.34
C GLY A 429 27.78 -1.81 -47.13
N ILE A 430 27.31 -2.82 -46.41
CA ILE A 430 26.75 -4.06 -46.96
C ILE A 430 25.25 -3.82 -47.20
N CYS A 431 24.78 -4.16 -48.38
CA CYS A 431 23.37 -4.27 -48.75
C CYS A 431 23.00 -5.76 -48.79
N ALA A 432 21.79 -6.10 -48.36
CA ALA A 432 21.23 -7.43 -48.54
C ALA A 432 19.95 -7.29 -49.37
N GLN A 433 19.89 -7.99 -50.49
CA GLN A 433 18.66 -8.19 -51.25
C GLN A 433 18.10 -9.56 -50.87
N ILE A 434 16.86 -9.56 -50.41
CA ILE A 434 16.16 -10.78 -50.04
C ILE A 434 15.31 -11.20 -51.25
N LYS A 435 15.42 -12.46 -51.67
CA LYS A 435 14.62 -13.09 -52.71
C LYS A 435 14.06 -14.42 -52.20
N TYR A 436 13.00 -14.91 -52.81
CA TYR A 436 12.49 -16.26 -52.56
C TYR A 436 12.58 -17.10 -53.81
N THR A 437 12.84 -18.39 -53.68
CA THR A 437 12.87 -19.30 -54.83
C THR A 437 12.27 -20.65 -54.47
N ASP A 438 11.51 -21.21 -55.39
CA ASP A 438 11.03 -22.59 -55.35
C ASP A 438 12.05 -23.57 -55.97
N GLY A 439 13.26 -23.10 -56.30
CA GLY A 439 14.29 -23.86 -57.01
C GLY A 439 14.29 -23.67 -58.53
N SER A 440 13.21 -23.13 -59.11
CA SER A 440 13.08 -22.91 -60.56
C SER A 440 12.96 -21.43 -60.96
N THR A 441 12.34 -20.60 -60.14
CA THR A 441 12.18 -19.16 -60.40
C THR A 441 12.48 -18.36 -59.14
N ASP A 442 13.06 -17.16 -59.30
CA ASP A 442 13.22 -16.19 -58.20
C ASP A 442 11.98 -15.27 -58.17
N LEU A 443 11.36 -15.12 -57.01
CA LEU A 443 10.38 -14.09 -56.70
C LEU A 443 11.12 -12.83 -56.22
N ASP A 444 10.94 -11.72 -56.94
CA ASP A 444 11.57 -10.44 -56.66
C ASP A 444 10.69 -9.59 -55.74
N ILE A 445 11.25 -9.22 -54.58
CA ILE A 445 10.65 -8.21 -53.70
C ILE A 445 10.78 -6.85 -54.41
N GLU A 446 9.74 -6.42 -55.14
CA GLU A 446 9.66 -5.02 -55.55
C GLU A 446 9.60 -4.13 -54.29
N LYS A 447 10.23 -2.96 -54.40
CA LYS A 447 10.50 -2.06 -53.26
C LYS A 447 9.21 -1.63 -52.57
N ALA A 448 8.77 -2.41 -51.58
CA ALA A 448 7.90 -1.96 -50.52
C ALA A 448 8.50 -0.67 -49.96
N GLY A 449 7.73 0.42 -50.04
CA GLY A 449 8.16 1.79 -49.79
C GLY A 449 8.55 2.09 -48.34
N LEU A 450 9.51 1.36 -47.76
CA LEU A 450 10.21 1.72 -46.53
C LEU A 450 11.09 2.94 -46.80
N LYS A 451 10.47 4.12 -46.80
CA LYS A 451 11.18 5.36 -46.49
C LYS A 451 11.77 5.16 -45.10
N ARG A 452 13.08 4.91 -45.05
CA ARG A 452 13.87 5.06 -43.84
C ARG A 452 13.73 6.52 -43.40
N ASP A 453 12.89 6.76 -42.41
CA ASP A 453 13.02 7.97 -41.60
C ASP A 453 14.37 7.87 -40.91
N PHE A 454 15.34 8.59 -41.47
CA PHE A 454 16.57 8.89 -40.79
C PHE A 454 16.19 9.67 -39.53
N SER A 455 16.17 8.98 -38.38
CA SER A 455 16.25 9.65 -37.10
C SER A 455 17.52 10.50 -37.11
N LYS A 456 17.39 11.79 -37.41
CA LYS A 456 18.43 12.76 -37.11
C LYS A 456 18.56 12.74 -35.59
N ARG A 457 19.68 12.21 -35.11
CA ARG A 457 20.16 12.51 -33.77
C ARG A 457 20.29 14.03 -33.67
N ALA A 458 19.49 14.63 -32.79
CA ALA A 458 19.78 15.90 -32.14
C ALA A 458 20.05 15.56 -30.67
#